data_AF-A0AAU6SDV6-F1
#
_entry.id   AF-A0AAU6SDV6-F1
#
_cell.length_a   1.000
_cell.length_b   1.000
_cell.length_c   1.000
_cell.angle_alpha   90.00
_cell.angle_beta   90.00
_cell.angle_gamma   90.00
#
_symmetry.space_group_name_H-M   'P 1'
#
loop_
_entity.id
_entity.type
_entity.pdbx_description
1 polymer ?
#
loop_
_entity_poly.entity_id
_entity_poly.type
_entity_poly.pdbx_seq_one_letter_code
_entity_poly.pdbx_strand_id
1 'polypeptide(L)'
;MHVRRAVADVRGSPVFGTPNTHEQRIVPYPSLLDEGIAVHLATGRRNDLLFSTREGAVLRGGNFRRRGFAPAVAKLQFSAPDGFPHITPHDLRYTAASLAISAGANVKILQRMLCHASAAMTLDVYADLFPEDLTSVSIALDRAARDSFVGKPWARASDDGPNPSL
;
A
#
# COMPACT_ATOMS: atom_id res chain seq x y z
N MET A 1 10.25 3.46 -0.06
CA MET A 1 11.04 3.47 -1.31
C MET A 1 10.57 4.58 -2.24
N HIS A 2 11.46 5.33 -2.89
CA HIS A 2 11.11 6.37 -3.85
C HIS A 2 11.33 5.89 -5.29
N VAL A 3 10.33 6.01 -6.16
CA VAL A 3 10.46 5.70 -7.59
C VAL A 3 10.57 7.00 -8.38
N ARG A 4 11.72 7.20 -9.03
CA ARG A 4 12.03 8.41 -9.81
C ARG A 4 12.04 8.18 -11.32
N ARG A 5 12.16 6.93 -11.76
CA ARG A 5 12.25 6.54 -13.16
C ARG A 5 11.36 5.33 -13.42
N ALA A 6 10.80 5.26 -14.62
CA ALA A 6 10.06 4.11 -15.12
C ALA A 6 10.67 3.66 -16.45
N VAL A 7 10.37 2.43 -16.85
CA VAL A 7 10.75 1.89 -18.16
C VAL A 7 9.48 1.48 -18.91
N ALA A 8 9.35 1.94 -20.15
CA ALA A 8 8.27 1.57 -21.05
C ALA A 8 8.82 0.75 -22.23
N ASP A 9 8.02 -0.17 -22.75
CA ASP A 9 8.37 -0.92 -23.96
C ASP A 9 7.79 -0.19 -25.17
N VAL A 10 8.65 0.42 -25.99
CA VAL A 10 8.26 1.15 -27.20
C VAL A 10 8.78 0.37 -28.40
N ARG A 11 7.86 -0.24 -29.16
CA ARG A 11 8.19 -1.05 -30.36
C ARG A 11 9.27 -2.10 -30.11
N GLY A 12 9.25 -2.76 -28.96
CA GLY A 12 10.23 -3.79 -28.63
C GLY A 12 11.54 -3.24 -28.05
N SER A 13 11.63 -1.95 -27.71
CA SER A 13 12.80 -1.36 -27.07
C SER A 13 12.46 -0.76 -25.70
N PRO A 14 13.23 -1.06 -24.63
CA PRO A 14 13.02 -0.46 -23.33
C PRO A 14 13.48 1.01 -23.35
N VAL A 15 12.56 1.93 -23.08
CA VAL A 15 12.81 3.37 -22.98
C VAL A 15 12.62 3.80 -21.53
N PHE A 16 13.68 4.34 -20.93
CA PHE A 16 13.61 4.89 -19.58
C PHE A 16 13.09 6.33 -19.63
N GLY A 17 12.17 6.66 -18.73
CA GLY A 17 11.60 8.00 -18.62
C GLY A 17 11.15 8.30 -17.20
N THR A 18 10.47 9.43 -17.03
CA THR A 18 9.69 9.72 -15.83
C THR A 18 8.42 8.87 -15.81
N PRO A 19 7.87 8.55 -14.63
CA PRO A 19 6.54 7.95 -14.58
C PRO A 19 5.51 8.85 -15.28
N ASN A 20 4.49 8.26 -15.93
CA ASN A 20 3.50 8.91 -16.82
C ASN A 20 2.72 10.13 -16.25
N THR A 21 3.00 10.60 -15.05
CA THR A 21 2.40 11.78 -14.41
C THR A 21 3.43 12.80 -13.89
N HIS A 22 4.73 12.63 -14.16
CA HIS A 22 5.83 13.45 -13.59
C HIS A 22 5.89 13.51 -12.04
N GLU A 23 5.06 12.76 -11.34
CA GLU A 23 5.03 12.71 -9.88
C GLU A 23 5.95 11.62 -9.32
N GLN A 24 6.70 11.96 -8.27
CA GLN A 24 7.52 11.01 -7.52
C GLN A 24 6.60 10.01 -6.80
N ARG A 25 6.87 8.71 -6.97
CA ARG A 25 6.06 7.66 -6.33
C ARG A 25 6.72 7.21 -5.04
N ILE A 26 5.93 7.03 -4.00
CA ILE A 26 6.38 6.48 -2.73
C ILE A 26 5.68 5.15 -2.52
N VAL A 27 6.48 4.08 -2.48
CA VAL A 27 5.99 2.74 -2.20
C VAL A 27 6.46 2.36 -0.79
N PRO A 28 5.53 1.99 0.12
CA PRO A 28 5.89 1.40 1.40
C PRO A 28 6.76 0.17 1.18
N TYR A 29 7.83 0.05 1.96
CA TYR A 29 8.75 -1.08 1.88
C TYR A 29 8.72 -1.81 3.22
N PRO A 30 7.95 -2.89 3.35
CA PRO A 30 7.90 -3.68 4.57
C PRO A 30 9.17 -4.55 4.70
N SER A 31 9.66 -4.72 5.93
CA SER A 31 10.87 -5.50 6.24
C SER A 31 10.77 -6.98 5.87
N LEU A 32 9.55 -7.51 5.71
CA LEU A 32 9.27 -8.81 5.08
C LEU A 32 10.05 -9.01 3.77
N LEU A 33 10.29 -7.94 3.00
CA LEU A 33 10.98 -8.03 1.72
C LEU A 33 12.49 -8.17 1.84
N ASP A 34 13.07 -7.91 3.01
CA ASP A 34 14.53 -7.80 3.18
C ASP A 34 15.25 -9.08 2.79
N GLU A 35 14.76 -10.24 3.23
CA GLU A 35 15.36 -11.53 2.91
C GLU A 35 15.39 -11.78 1.39
N GLY A 36 14.25 -11.60 0.72
CA GLY A 36 14.14 -11.81 -0.72
C GLY A 36 14.96 -10.81 -1.54
N ILE A 37 14.99 -9.54 -1.10
CA ILE A 37 15.72 -8.46 -1.78
C ILE A 37 17.23 -8.61 -1.57
N ALA A 38 17.67 -9.05 -0.39
CA ALA A 38 19.08 -9.29 -0.09
C ALA A 38 19.71 -10.31 -1.04
N VAL A 39 18.96 -11.37 -1.41
CA VAL A 39 19.40 -12.37 -2.40
C VAL A 39 19.73 -11.71 -3.75
N HIS A 40 18.92 -10.74 -4.19
CA HIS A 40 19.14 -10.03 -5.45
C HIS A 40 20.25 -8.98 -5.37
N LEU A 41 20.46 -8.38 -4.19
CA LEU A 41 21.52 -7.40 -3.98
C LEU A 41 22.90 -8.03 -3.80
N ALA A 42 22.99 -9.26 -3.30
CA ALA A 42 24.26 -9.94 -3.00
C ALA A 42 25.21 -10.05 -4.21
N THR A 43 24.66 -10.09 -5.43
CA THR A 43 25.42 -10.23 -6.67
C THR A 43 25.44 -8.95 -7.54
N GLY A 44 24.68 -7.93 -7.14
CA GLY A 44 24.49 -6.70 -7.90
C GLY A 44 25.42 -5.56 -7.45
N ARG A 45 25.64 -4.60 -8.35
CA ARG A 45 26.33 -3.34 -8.05
C ARG A 45 25.33 -2.22 -7.82
N ARG A 46 25.82 -1.13 -7.24
CA ARG A 46 25.04 0.10 -7.10
C ARG A 46 24.58 0.58 -8.48
N ASN A 47 23.28 0.84 -8.62
CA ASN A 47 22.57 1.25 -9.85
C ASN A 47 22.24 0.13 -10.85
N ASP A 48 22.56 -1.13 -10.54
CA ASP A 48 22.05 -2.25 -11.34
C ASP A 48 20.53 -2.39 -11.16
N LEU A 49 19.90 -3.03 -12.15
CA LEU A 49 18.50 -3.41 -12.03
C LEU A 49 18.37 -4.50 -10.97
N LEU A 50 17.51 -4.27 -9.97
CA LEU A 50 17.26 -5.25 -8.91
C LEU A 50 16.66 -6.56 -9.46
N PHE A 51 15.78 -6.43 -10.46
CA PHE A 51 15.21 -7.54 -11.20
C PHE A 51 15.61 -7.40 -12.67
N SER A 52 16.48 -8.29 -13.13
CA SER A 52 17.00 -8.29 -14.50
C SER A 52 16.85 -9.66 -15.16
N THR A 53 17.09 -9.71 -16.47
CA THR A 53 17.37 -11.00 -17.14
C THR A 53 18.73 -11.55 -16.67
N ARG A 54 19.05 -12.79 -17.07
CA ARG A 54 20.36 -13.41 -16.80
C ARG A 54 21.52 -12.59 -17.36
N GLU A 55 21.27 -11.87 -18.44
CA GLU A 55 22.22 -10.98 -19.13
C GLU A 55 22.23 -9.56 -18.53
N GLY A 56 21.50 -9.30 -17.45
CA GLY A 56 21.43 -7.98 -16.80
C GLY A 56 20.48 -6.98 -17.47
N ALA A 57 19.68 -7.40 -18.45
CA ALA A 57 18.77 -6.52 -19.19
C ALA A 57 17.43 -6.30 -18.46
N VAL A 58 16.66 -5.31 -18.93
CA VAL A 58 15.31 -5.02 -18.42
C VAL A 58 14.40 -6.24 -18.56
N LEU A 59 13.79 -6.65 -17.45
CA LEU A 59 12.80 -7.71 -17.44
C LEU A 59 11.48 -7.21 -18.07
N ARG A 60 11.10 -7.81 -19.20
CA ARG A 60 9.83 -7.48 -19.87
C ARG A 60 8.65 -8.15 -19.18
N GLY A 61 7.58 -7.39 -18.94
CA GLY A 61 6.39 -7.88 -18.23
C GLY A 61 5.75 -9.12 -18.86
N GLY A 62 5.66 -9.16 -20.20
CA GLY A 62 5.13 -10.34 -20.91
C GLY A 62 6.00 -11.60 -20.73
N ASN A 63 7.33 -11.44 -20.76
CA ASN A 63 8.25 -12.55 -20.52
C ASN A 63 8.21 -13.03 -19.07
N PHE A 64 8.18 -12.10 -18.11
CA PHE A 64 8.02 -12.42 -16.69
C PHE A 64 6.73 -13.21 -16.44
N ARG A 65 5.60 -12.72 -16.96
CA ARG A 65 4.30 -13.39 -16.83
C ARG A 65 4.33 -14.82 -17.34
N ARG A 66 4.84 -15.01 -18.57
CA ARG A 66 4.85 -16.32 -19.23
C ARG A 66 5.88 -17.29 -18.63
N ARG A 67 7.08 -16.81 -18.30
CA ARG A 67 8.23 -17.68 -17.98
C ARG A 67 8.50 -17.81 -16.49
N GLY A 68 8.08 -16.83 -15.67
CA GLY A 68 8.26 -16.86 -14.22
C GLY A 68 6.95 -17.08 -13.49
N PHE A 69 5.97 -16.21 -13.73
CA PHE A 69 4.75 -16.16 -12.94
C PHE A 69 3.79 -17.33 -13.21
N ALA A 70 3.41 -17.58 -14.46
CA ALA A 70 2.48 -18.66 -14.80
C ALA A 70 2.99 -20.05 -14.38
N PRO A 71 4.29 -20.40 -14.56
CA PRO A 71 4.82 -21.64 -14.02
C PRO A 71 4.78 -21.72 -12.48
N ALA A 72 4.99 -20.61 -11.77
CA ALA A 72 4.89 -20.59 -10.31
C ALA A 72 3.45 -20.85 -9.85
N VAL A 73 2.46 -20.21 -10.49
CA VAL A 73 1.04 -20.46 -10.22
C VAL A 73 0.69 -21.93 -10.51
N ALA A 74 1.11 -22.46 -11.66
CA ALA A 74 0.85 -23.87 -12.01
C ALA A 74 1.43 -24.86 -10.99
N LYS A 75 2.63 -24.58 -10.43
CA LYS A 75 3.22 -25.40 -9.36
C LYS A 75 2.39 -25.37 -8.08
N LEU A 76 1.88 -24.19 -7.70
CA LEU A 76 1.00 -24.05 -6.54
C LEU A 76 -0.33 -24.78 -6.78
N GLN A 77 -0.91 -24.65 -7.97
CA GLN A 77 -2.14 -25.34 -8.36
C GLN A 77 -1.98 -26.86 -8.31
N PHE A 78 -0.83 -27.38 -8.71
CA PHE A 78 -0.54 -28.81 -8.64
C PHE A 78 -0.35 -29.31 -7.20
N SER A 79 0.18 -28.48 -6.31
CA SER A 79 0.59 -28.89 -4.96
C SER A 79 -0.43 -28.57 -3.86
N ALA A 80 -1.49 -27.82 -4.17
CA ALA A 80 -2.51 -27.40 -3.21
C ALA A 80 -3.68 -28.41 -3.15
N PRO A 81 -3.94 -29.07 -2.00
CA PRO A 81 -5.00 -30.08 -1.85
C PRO A 81 -6.40 -29.53 -2.15
N ASP A 82 -6.66 -28.29 -1.73
CA ASP A 82 -7.94 -27.60 -1.89
C ASP A 82 -8.03 -26.80 -3.20
N GLY A 83 -7.01 -26.93 -4.07
CA GLY A 83 -6.83 -26.13 -5.26
C GLY A 83 -6.24 -24.74 -4.98
N PHE A 84 -5.50 -24.21 -5.95
CA PHE A 84 -5.03 -22.82 -5.93
C PHE A 84 -5.70 -22.05 -7.09
N PRO A 85 -6.18 -20.81 -6.86
CA PRO A 85 -6.87 -20.07 -7.92
C PRO A 85 -5.91 -19.71 -9.05
N HIS A 86 -6.48 -19.53 -10.25
CA HIS A 86 -5.74 -18.86 -11.31
C HIS A 86 -5.66 -17.37 -10.97
N ILE A 87 -4.44 -16.87 -10.82
CA ILE A 87 -4.18 -15.46 -10.53
C ILE A 87 -3.25 -14.85 -11.56
N THR A 88 -3.23 -13.53 -11.59
CA THR A 88 -2.37 -12.68 -12.40
C THR A 88 -1.52 -11.79 -11.47
N PRO A 89 -0.47 -11.12 -11.98
CA PRO A 89 0.26 -10.13 -11.19
C PRO A 89 -0.62 -8.95 -10.74
N HIS A 90 -1.77 -8.70 -11.37
CA HIS A 90 -2.68 -7.65 -10.92
C HIS A 90 -3.38 -8.05 -9.61
N ASP A 91 -3.68 -9.33 -9.43
CA ASP A 91 -4.32 -9.82 -8.20
C ASP A 91 -3.37 -9.67 -7.00
N LEU A 92 -2.05 -9.81 -7.20
CA LEU A 92 -1.07 -9.50 -6.15
C LEU A 92 -1.13 -8.03 -5.71
N ARG A 93 -1.39 -7.11 -6.64
CA ARG A 93 -1.57 -5.69 -6.32
C ARG A 93 -2.87 -5.47 -5.55
N TYR A 94 -3.91 -6.21 -5.87
CA TYR A 94 -5.16 -6.20 -5.11
C TYR A 94 -4.95 -6.72 -3.67
N THR A 95 -4.22 -7.84 -3.49
CA THR A 95 -3.83 -8.33 -2.16
C THR A 95 -3.02 -7.30 -1.38
N ALA A 96 -2.05 -6.63 -2.01
CA ALA A 96 -1.28 -5.58 -1.35
C ALA A 96 -2.15 -4.39 -0.89
N ALA A 97 -3.16 -4.02 -1.68
CA ALA A 97 -4.13 -3.00 -1.31
C ALA A 97 -4.98 -3.43 -0.10
N SER A 98 -5.51 -4.66 -0.14
CA SER A 98 -6.29 -5.25 0.95
C SER A 98 -5.49 -5.28 2.26
N LEU A 99 -4.26 -5.79 2.23
CA LEU A 99 -3.38 -5.80 3.41
C LEU A 99 -3.09 -4.41 3.95
N ALA A 100 -2.88 -3.41 3.10
CA ALA A 100 -2.66 -2.04 3.53
C ALA A 100 -3.90 -1.46 4.24
N ILE A 101 -5.10 -1.70 3.70
CA ILE A 101 -6.36 -1.26 4.33
C ILE A 101 -6.57 -1.96 5.67
N SER A 102 -6.36 -3.28 5.73
CA SER A 102 -6.44 -4.04 6.99
C SER A 102 -5.44 -3.55 8.04
N ALA A 103 -4.28 -3.02 7.62
CA ALA A 103 -3.31 -2.38 8.51
C ALA A 103 -3.66 -0.92 8.89
N GLY A 104 -4.82 -0.41 8.48
CA GLY A 104 -5.31 0.93 8.81
C GLY A 104 -4.93 2.02 7.81
N ALA A 105 -4.47 1.68 6.60
CA ALA A 105 -4.20 2.68 5.58
C ALA A 105 -5.50 3.35 5.10
N ASN A 106 -5.56 4.68 5.21
CA ASN A 106 -6.66 5.44 4.61
C ASN A 106 -6.50 5.54 3.08
N VAL A 107 -7.59 5.96 2.42
CA VAL A 107 -7.67 6.10 0.95
C VAL A 107 -6.55 6.95 0.35
N LYS A 108 -6.06 7.98 1.06
CA LYS A 108 -4.99 8.86 0.57
C LYS A 108 -3.62 8.19 0.60
N ILE A 109 -3.36 7.38 1.63
CA ILE A 109 -2.16 6.55 1.70
C ILE A 109 -2.21 5.50 0.59
N LEU A 110 -3.36 4.86 0.41
CA LEU A 110 -3.56 3.84 -0.62
C LEU A 110 -3.40 4.42 -2.04
N GLN A 111 -3.98 5.59 -2.30
CA GLN A 111 -3.82 6.32 -3.57
C GLN A 111 -2.34 6.57 -3.88
N ARG A 112 -1.57 7.07 -2.89
CA ARG A 112 -0.12 7.33 -3.03
C ARG A 112 0.67 6.06 -3.27
N MET A 113 0.39 5.00 -2.51
CA MET A 113 1.03 3.68 -2.66
C MET A 113 0.77 3.08 -4.05
N LEU A 114 -0.46 3.15 -4.52
CA LEU A 114 -0.88 2.60 -5.80
C LEU A 114 -0.56 3.53 -6.98
N CYS A 115 -0.15 4.76 -6.74
CA CYS A 115 0.19 5.72 -7.79
C CYS A 115 -1.02 6.02 -8.71
N HIS A 116 -2.21 6.13 -8.12
CA HIS A 116 -3.41 6.56 -8.83
C HIS A 116 -3.46 8.09 -8.88
N ALA A 117 -3.85 8.63 -10.05
CA ALA A 117 -3.91 10.08 -10.29
C ALA A 117 -4.96 10.78 -9.41
N SER A 118 -5.97 10.05 -8.95
CA SER A 118 -7.00 10.55 -8.04
C SER A 118 -7.42 9.48 -7.03
N ALA A 119 -7.92 9.92 -5.87
CA ALA A 119 -8.53 9.01 -4.89
C ALA A 119 -9.80 8.33 -5.44
N ALA A 120 -10.52 8.98 -6.36
CA ALA A 120 -11.65 8.39 -7.07
C ALA A 120 -11.23 7.12 -7.83
N MET A 121 -10.13 7.16 -8.61
CA MET A 121 -9.60 5.96 -9.28
C MET A 121 -9.20 4.83 -8.31
N THR A 122 -8.84 5.16 -7.07
CA THR A 122 -8.60 4.15 -6.03
C THR A 122 -9.92 3.57 -5.50
N LEU A 123 -10.91 4.42 -5.23
CA LEU A 123 -12.22 3.98 -4.75
C LEU A 123 -12.98 3.19 -5.82
N ASP A 124 -12.89 3.57 -7.10
CA ASP A 124 -13.49 2.85 -8.23
C ASP A 124 -13.03 1.39 -8.31
N VAL A 125 -11.82 1.08 -7.79
CA VAL A 125 -11.19 -0.24 -7.90
C VAL A 125 -11.18 -1.01 -6.58
N TYR A 126 -11.20 -0.31 -5.43
CA TYR A 126 -10.94 -0.90 -4.11
C TYR A 126 -11.95 -0.48 -3.03
N ALA A 127 -13.08 0.14 -3.39
CA ALA A 127 -14.10 0.56 -2.42
C ALA A 127 -14.62 -0.61 -1.56
N ASP A 128 -14.76 -1.79 -2.18
CA ASP A 128 -15.19 -3.03 -1.53
C ASP A 128 -14.27 -3.53 -0.41
N LEU A 129 -13.02 -3.05 -0.39
CA LEU A 129 -12.07 -3.36 0.67
C LEU A 129 -12.23 -2.49 1.93
N PHE A 130 -12.94 -1.36 1.84
CA PHE A 130 -13.13 -0.47 2.98
C PHE A 130 -14.31 -0.94 3.84
N PRO A 131 -14.17 -0.90 5.18
CA PRO A 131 -15.27 -1.23 6.08
C PRO A 131 -16.43 -0.24 5.90
N GLU A 132 -17.62 -0.76 5.58
CA GLU A 132 -18.84 0.03 5.38
C GLU A 132 -19.65 0.26 6.68
N ASP A 133 -19.15 -0.22 7.82
CA ASP A 133 -19.91 -0.18 9.08
C ASP A 133 -19.87 1.21 9.74
N LEU A 134 -20.87 2.03 9.45
CA LEU A 134 -21.11 3.33 10.09
C LEU A 134 -21.33 3.23 11.61
N THR A 135 -21.75 2.07 12.13
CA THR A 135 -21.93 1.86 13.57
C THR A 135 -20.58 1.86 14.27
N SER A 136 -19.58 1.17 13.70
CA SER A 136 -18.21 1.20 14.20
C SER A 136 -17.61 2.60 14.24
N VAL A 137 -17.95 3.45 13.25
CA VAL A 137 -17.53 4.85 13.20
C VAL A 137 -18.16 5.66 14.33
N SER A 138 -19.46 5.48 14.56
CA SER A 138 -20.17 6.12 15.68
C SER A 138 -19.55 5.76 17.03
N ILE A 139 -19.28 4.47 17.26
CA ILE A 139 -18.63 3.98 18.48
C ILE A 139 -17.22 4.56 18.65
N ALA A 140 -16.44 4.61 17.57
CA ALA A 140 -15.09 5.17 17.60
C ALA A 140 -15.10 6.68 17.89
N LEU A 141 -16.05 7.42 17.33
CA LEU A 141 -16.25 8.85 17.59
C LEU A 141 -16.62 9.09 19.06
N ASP A 142 -17.57 8.32 19.59
CA ASP A 142 -17.98 8.40 21.00
C ASP A 142 -16.79 8.18 21.94
N ARG A 143 -15.97 7.18 21.65
CA ARG A 143 -14.77 6.88 22.43
C ARG A 143 -13.76 8.02 22.35
N ALA A 144 -13.43 8.50 21.15
CA ALA A 144 -12.48 9.59 20.96
C ALA A 144 -12.96 10.91 21.62
N ALA A 145 -14.25 11.21 21.55
CA ALA A 145 -14.85 12.37 22.22
C ALA A 145 -14.71 12.26 23.74
N ARG A 146 -14.94 11.08 24.32
CA ARG A 146 -14.77 10.86 25.77
C ARG A 146 -13.30 10.92 26.20
N ASP A 147 -12.41 10.31 25.42
CA ASP A 147 -10.96 10.32 25.69
C ASP A 147 -10.36 11.73 25.56
N SER A 148 -10.88 12.56 24.66
CA SER A 148 -10.48 13.97 24.52
C SER A 148 -11.08 14.90 25.57
N PHE A 149 -12.17 14.50 26.24
CA PHE A 149 -12.82 15.28 27.29
C PHE A 149 -12.15 15.20 28.67
N VAL A 150 -10.99 14.55 28.77
CA VAL A 150 -10.22 14.47 30.02
C VAL A 150 -9.40 15.76 30.20
N GLY A 151 -10.07 16.84 30.63
CA GLY A 151 -9.41 17.94 31.36
C GLY A 151 -9.72 19.38 30.94
N LYS A 152 -10.84 19.93 31.43
CA LYS A 152 -10.80 21.26 32.08
C LYS A 152 -11.31 21.11 33.52
N PRO A 153 -10.45 20.73 34.48
CA PRO A 153 -10.83 20.54 35.88
C PRO A 153 -11.15 21.86 36.62
N TRP A 154 -10.92 23.01 36.00
CA TRP A 154 -11.04 24.32 36.65
C TRP A 154 -12.47 24.90 36.67
N ALA A 155 -13.46 24.19 36.14
CA ALA A 155 -14.85 24.65 36.17
C ALA A 155 -15.58 24.37 37.51
N ARG A 156 -14.88 23.93 38.55
CA ARG A 156 -15.44 23.71 39.90
C ARG A 156 -14.55 24.29 41.00
N ALA A 157 -14.80 25.56 41.31
CA ALA A 157 -14.52 26.32 42.54
C ALA A 157 -14.17 27.76 42.07
N SER A 158 -15.00 28.77 42.27
CA SER A 158 -15.58 29.18 43.54
C SER A 158 -16.79 30.09 43.32
N ASP A 159 -17.95 29.68 43.81
CA ASP A 159 -19.04 30.59 44.16
C ASP A 159 -19.56 30.13 45.52
N ASP A 160 -18.95 30.66 46.59
CA ASP A 160 -19.61 30.88 47.88
C ASP A 160 -18.67 31.67 48.81
N GLY A 161 -18.81 32.99 48.76
CA GLY A 161 -18.36 33.88 49.82
C GLY A 161 -19.60 34.60 50.37
N PRO A 162 -19.90 34.53 51.68
CA PRO A 162 -21.11 35.15 52.20
C PRO A 162 -20.94 36.67 52.18
N ASN A 163 -21.97 37.35 51.66
CA ASN A 163 -22.14 38.80 51.70
C ASN A 163 -22.48 39.23 53.15
N PRO A 164 -21.66 40.06 53.83
CA PRO A 164 -22.08 40.72 55.05
C PRO A 164 -22.54 42.14 54.73
N SER A 165 -23.83 42.36 54.99
CA SER A 165 -24.47 43.68 55.10
C SER A 165 -23.75 44.55 56.14
N LEU A 166 -23.40 45.78 55.77
CA LEU A 166 -23.50 47.01 56.57
C LEU A 166 -23.48 48.23 55.64
#